data_AF-A0A966QC11-F1
#
_entry.id   AF-A0A966QC11-F1
#
_cell.length_a   1.000
_cell.length_b   1.000
_cell.length_c   1.000
_cell.angle_alpha   90.00
_cell.angle_beta   90.00
_cell.angle_gamma   90.00
#
_symmetry.space_group_name_H-M   'P 1'
#
loop_
_entity.id
_entity.type
_entity.pdbx_description
1 polymer ?
#
loop_
_entity_poly.entity_id
_entity_poly.type
_entity_poly.pdbx_seq_one_letter_code
_entity_poly.pdbx_strand_id
1 'polypeptide(L)'
;MAADPLTAAVSDRICKHMNDDHAEAVLAYARHYGGIQGALHARMVSVAPEAMTLEVDGSPVQVAFDHTLSDSEDAHRTLVAMLRAMPQ
;
A
#
# COMPACT_ATOMS: atom_id res chain seq x y z
N MET A 1 23.38 8.42 -0.99
CA MET A 1 23.00 7.06 -0.59
C MET A 1 22.10 6.52 -1.69
N ALA A 2 22.41 5.36 -2.27
CA ALA A 2 21.60 4.80 -3.34
C ALA A 2 20.30 4.27 -2.72
N ALA A 3 19.16 4.71 -3.24
CA ALA A 3 17.88 4.17 -2.83
C ALA A 3 17.83 2.68 -3.20
N ASP A 4 17.48 1.83 -2.23
CA ASP A 4 17.38 0.40 -2.49
C ASP A 4 16.24 0.15 -3.50
N PRO A 5 16.50 -0.63 -4.57
CA PRO A 5 15.47 -0.98 -5.53
C PRO A 5 14.32 -1.67 -4.80
N LEU A 6 13.11 -1.50 -5.32
CA LEU A 6 11.88 -2.06 -4.76
C LEU A 6 11.84 -3.59 -4.94
N THR A 7 12.71 -4.29 -4.22
CA THR A 7 12.81 -5.75 -4.22
C THR A 7 11.75 -6.36 -3.31
N ALA A 8 11.49 -7.65 -3.46
CA ALA A 8 10.54 -8.38 -2.61
C ALA A 8 10.86 -8.24 -1.11
N ALA A 9 12.14 -8.19 -0.72
CA ALA A 9 12.54 -8.02 0.68
C ALA A 9 12.22 -6.63 1.23
N VAL A 10 12.38 -5.59 0.41
CA VAL A 10 12.01 -4.21 0.76
C VAL A 10 10.50 -4.08 0.85
N SER A 11 9.78 -4.63 -0.14
CA SER A 11 8.31 -4.69 -0.14
C SER A 11 7.80 -5.35 1.14
N ASP A 12 8.31 -6.53 1.52
CA ASP A 12 7.88 -7.22 2.74
C ASP A 12 8.06 -6.36 4.00
N ARG A 13 9.18 -5.65 4.11
CA ARG A 13 9.42 -4.70 5.21
C ARG A 13 8.43 -3.54 5.22
N ILE A 14 8.14 -2.95 4.05
CA ILE A 14 7.15 -1.87 3.91
C ILE A 14 5.76 -2.37 4.28
N CYS A 15 5.34 -3.53 3.73
CA CYS A 15 4.07 -4.17 4.05
C CYS A 15 3.93 -4.38 5.56
N LYS A 16 4.96 -4.93 6.21
CA LYS A 16 4.93 -5.21 7.64
C LYS A 16 4.79 -3.94 8.47
N HIS A 17 5.55 -2.90 8.16
CA HIS A 17 5.43 -1.61 8.85
C HIS A 17 4.06 -0.96 8.60
N MET A 18 3.58 -0.94 7.36
CA MET A 18 2.27 -0.40 7.02
C MET A 18 1.13 -1.16 7.72
N ASN A 19 1.25 -2.47 7.87
CA ASN A 19 0.25 -3.28 8.57
C ASN A 19 0.30 -3.10 10.09
N ASP A 20 1.47 -2.85 10.68
CA ASP A 20 1.64 -2.73 12.14
C ASP A 20 1.34 -1.31 12.64
N ASP A 21 1.91 -0.30 11.98
CA ASP A 21 1.77 1.11 12.35
C ASP A 21 0.57 1.80 11.67
N HIS A 22 0.13 1.30 10.51
CA HIS A 22 -0.83 1.99 9.63
C HIS A 22 -1.96 1.08 9.11
N ALA A 23 -2.40 0.08 9.88
CA ALA A 23 -3.48 -0.83 9.48
C ALA A 23 -4.76 -0.11 9.01
N GLU A 24 -5.12 0.99 9.68
CA GLU A 24 -6.30 1.81 9.32
C GLU A 24 -6.15 2.49 7.95
N ALA A 25 -4.93 2.91 7.60
CA ALA A 25 -4.64 3.49 6.27
C ALA A 25 -4.80 2.43 5.17
N VAL A 26 -4.33 1.20 5.43
CA VAL A 26 -4.49 0.07 4.51
C VAL A 26 -5.97 -0.22 4.25
N LEU A 27 -6.80 -0.16 5.31
CA LEU A 27 -8.24 -0.29 5.20
C LEU A 27 -8.88 0.86 4.41
N ALA A 28 -8.42 2.09 4.61
CA ALA A 28 -8.87 3.23 3.84
C ALA A 28 -8.54 3.07 2.34
N TYR A 29 -7.34 2.57 1.99
CA TYR A 29 -6.99 2.26 0.61
C TYR A 29 -7.90 1.21 0.00
N ALA A 30 -8.17 0.13 0.71
CA ALA A 30 -9.09 -0.92 0.28
C ALA A 30 -10.51 -0.39 0.01
N ARG A 31 -11.01 0.52 0.86
CA ARG A 31 -12.35 1.11 0.73
C ARG A 31 -12.43 2.11 -0.42
N HIS A 32 -11.42 2.97 -0.54
CA HIS A 32 -11.41 4.07 -1.50
C HIS A 32 -10.93 3.62 -2.89
N TYR A 33 -9.76 3.00 -2.97
CA TYR A 33 -9.17 2.53 -4.23
C TYR A 33 -9.67 1.14 -4.63
N GLY A 34 -9.87 0.25 -3.66
CA GLY A 34 -10.45 -1.08 -3.93
C GLY A 34 -11.96 -1.06 -4.13
N GLY A 35 -12.64 0.04 -3.82
CA GLY A 35 -14.10 0.17 -3.92
C GLY A 35 -14.89 -0.66 -2.89
N ILE A 36 -14.22 -1.25 -1.90
CA ILE A 36 -14.84 -2.13 -0.90
C ILE A 36 -15.26 -1.31 0.31
N GLN A 37 -16.35 -0.55 0.20
CA GLN A 37 -16.85 0.35 1.25
C GLN A 37 -17.06 -0.36 2.61
N GLY A 38 -17.43 -1.65 2.58
CA GLY A 38 -17.70 -2.47 3.75
C GLY A 38 -16.50 -3.27 4.28
N ALA A 39 -15.28 -3.01 3.82
CA ALA A 39 -14.10 -3.74 4.27
C ALA A 39 -13.96 -3.64 5.81
N LEU A 40 -13.83 -4.77 6.49
CA LEU A 40 -13.62 -4.83 7.95
C LEU A 40 -12.15 -5.02 8.27
N HIS A 41 -11.47 -5.86 7.50
CA HIS A 41 -10.05 -6.13 7.65
C HIS A 41 -9.33 -5.96 6.32
N ALA A 42 -8.24 -5.20 6.31
CA ALA A 42 -7.37 -5.09 5.15
C ALA A 42 -5.91 -5.19 5.60
N ARG A 43 -5.11 -5.90 4.82
CA ARG A 43 -3.66 -6.01 5.01
C ARG A 43 -2.95 -5.83 3.68
N MET A 44 -1.81 -5.17 3.71
CA MET A 44 -0.92 -5.07 2.58
C MET A 44 -0.12 -6.36 2.47
N VAL A 45 -0.21 -7.03 1.32
CA VAL A 45 0.45 -8.31 1.06
C VAL A 45 1.77 -8.09 0.33
N SER A 46 1.74 -7.25 -0.71
CA SER A 46 2.91 -6.94 -1.51
C SER A 46 2.81 -5.56 -2.11
N VAL A 47 3.94 -4.91 -2.34
CA VAL A 47 4.04 -3.65 -3.06
C VAL A 47 4.99 -3.86 -4.24
N ALA A 48 4.46 -3.68 -5.44
CA ALA A 48 5.23 -3.66 -6.67
C ALA A 48 5.35 -2.22 -7.19
N PRO A 49 6.32 -1.94 -8.08
CA PRO A 49 6.51 -0.61 -8.67
C PRO A 49 5.25 -0.08 -9.37
N GLU A 50 4.48 -0.96 -10.00
CA GLU A 50 3.32 -0.60 -10.81
C GLU A 50 2.00 -0.67 -10.02
N ALA A 51 1.93 -1.49 -8.98
CA ALA A 51 0.72 -1.71 -8.19
C ALA A 51 1.02 -2.27 -6.80
N MET A 52 0.15 -2.00 -5.84
CA MET A 52 0.13 -2.70 -4.55
C MET A 52 -0.95 -3.79 -4.53
N THR A 53 -0.67 -4.87 -3.81
CA THR A 53 -1.62 -5.94 -3.52
C THR A 53 -2.03 -5.86 -2.06
N LEU A 54 -3.31 -5.66 -1.85
CA LEU A 54 -3.99 -5.68 -0.56
C LEU A 54 -4.80 -6.97 -0.46
N GLU A 55 -4.96 -7.50 0.73
CA GLU A 55 -5.92 -8.55 1.02
C GLU A 55 -6.97 -7.99 1.96
N VAL A 56 -8.22 -8.03 1.52
CA VAL A 56 -9.35 -7.39 2.17
C VAL A 56 -10.39 -8.45 2.46
N ASP A 57 -10.64 -8.73 3.74
CA ASP A 57 -11.55 -9.80 4.18
C ASP A 57 -11.30 -11.15 3.49
N GLY A 58 -10.03 -11.46 3.22
CA GLY A 58 -9.59 -12.69 2.53
C GLY A 58 -9.62 -12.64 1.00
N SER A 59 -10.03 -11.52 0.40
CA SER A 59 -10.02 -11.30 -1.05
C SER A 59 -8.82 -10.47 -1.48
N PRO A 60 -8.02 -10.92 -2.46
CA PRO A 60 -6.92 -10.12 -2.98
C PRO A 60 -7.46 -8.97 -3.86
N VAL A 61 -7.00 -7.76 -3.57
CA VAL A 61 -7.33 -6.51 -4.25
C VAL A 61 -6.05 -5.89 -4.74
N GLN A 62 -5.99 -5.59 -6.04
CA GLN A 62 -4.83 -4.92 -6.61
C GLN A 62 -5.17 -3.46 -6.89
N VAL A 63 -4.32 -2.56 -6.39
CA VAL A 63 -4.45 -1.11 -6.56
C VAL A 63 -3.26 -0.64 -7.37
N ALA A 64 -3.50 -0.19 -8.60
CA ALA A 64 -2.45 0.38 -9.44
C ALA A 64 -2.04 1.77 -8.92
N PHE A 65 -0.76 2.07 -9.02
CA PHE A 65 -0.26 3.41 -8.73
C PHE A 65 -0.42 4.32 -9.95
N ASP A 66 -0.53 5.62 -9.71
CA ASP A 66 -0.60 6.63 -10.78
C ASP A 66 0.76 6.80 -11.48
N HIS A 67 1.84 6.39 -10.81
CA HIS A 67 3.20 6.37 -11.35
C HIS A 67 3.97 5.12 -10.91
N THR A 68 5.03 4.78 -11.65
CA THR A 68 5.91 3.66 -11.28
C THR A 68 6.84 4.05 -10.15
N LEU A 69 6.77 3.34 -9.02
CA LEU A 69 7.65 3.56 -7.88
C LEU A 69 9.09 3.20 -8.25
N SER A 70 10.02 4.12 -8.04
CA SER A 70 11.44 3.88 -8.37
C SER A 70 12.18 3.12 -7.28
N ASP A 71 11.84 3.37 -6.01
CA ASP A 71 12.55 2.84 -4.86
C ASP A 71 11.68 2.86 -3.60
N SER A 72 12.24 2.34 -2.50
CA SER A 72 11.53 2.24 -1.21
C SER A 72 11.06 3.57 -0.62
N GLU A 73 11.82 4.65 -0.83
CA GLU A 73 11.51 5.97 -0.31
C GLU A 73 10.37 6.58 -1.12
N ASP A 74 10.40 6.42 -2.45
CA ASP A 74 9.30 6.82 -3.34
C ASP A 74 8.01 6.07 -3.03
N ALA A 75 8.09 4.76 -2.75
CA ALA A 75 6.96 3.96 -2.31
C ALA A 75 6.33 4.51 -1.02
N HIS A 76 7.15 4.76 0.00
CA HIS A 76 6.67 5.30 1.27
C HIS A 76 6.04 6.68 1.09
N ARG A 77 6.69 7.58 0.33
CA ARG A 77 6.18 8.93 0.04
C ARG A 77 4.86 8.89 -0.71
N THR A 78 4.74 8.01 -1.70
CA THR A 78 3.52 7.83 -2.49
C THR A 78 2.37 7.34 -1.63
N LEU A 79 2.60 6.32 -0.80
CA LEU A 79 1.62 5.84 0.17
C LEU A 79 1.16 6.98 1.08
N VAL A 80 2.09 7.68 1.75
CA VAL A 80 1.73 8.79 2.65
C VAL A 80 0.96 9.90 1.92
N ALA A 81 1.32 10.21 0.66
CA ALA A 81 0.61 11.19 -0.16
C ALA A 81 -0.81 10.74 -0.48
N MET A 82 -1.02 9.47 -0.85
CA MET A 82 -2.34 8.88 -1.08
C MET A 82 -3.21 8.93 0.18
N LEU A 83 -2.65 8.62 1.35
CA LEU A 83 -3.38 8.72 2.62
C LEU A 83 -3.81 10.15 2.93
N ARG A 84 -2.89 11.11 2.72
CA ARG A 84 -3.17 12.54 2.95
C ARG A 84 -4.17 13.13 1.97
N ALA A 85 -4.26 12.57 0.76
CA ALA A 85 -5.22 13.00 -0.25
C ALA A 85 -6.65 12.55 0.07
N MET A 86 -6.83 11.56 0.95
CA MET A 86 -8.16 11.15 1.42
C MET A 86 -8.70 12.15 2.44
N PRO A 87 -9.96 12.60 2.29
CA PRO A 87 -10.62 13.35 3.34
C PRO A 87 -10.82 12.42 4.55
N GLN A 88 -10.41 12.90 5.73
CA GLN A 88 -10.63 12.22 7.02
C GLN A 88 -12.11 12.15 7.37
#